data_AF-A7AUE9-F1
#
_entry.id   AF-A7AUE9-F1
#
_cell.length_a   1.000
_cell.length_b   1.000
_cell.length_c   1.000
_cell.angle_alpha   90.00
_cell.angle_beta   90.00
_cell.angle_gamma   90.00
#
_symmetry.space_group_name_H-M   'P 1'
#
loop_
_entity.id
_entity.type
_entity.pdbx_description
1 polymer ?
#
loop_
_entity_poly.entity_id
_entity_poly.type
_entity_poly.pdbx_seq_one_letter_code
_entity_poly.pdbx_strand_id
1 'polypeptide(L)'
;MMYKQDWGFMRTMGLFLISGIGGNLTGAVLSPCGLTVGSSGAMYGLYGAMIPYCIEYWNTIPRPVFLFCYNIITLIIGFLMGLAPNVDNYCHIGGCVFGMLWGFATIKSVSSCDKCTIVERSLLCPLISWALPQKWKAKLRLIIVFKKDRGDRNRQKDMAQKHAVQNGVTPRRIALIKKKFERQGAPPCRMRLREWIFRITSLLMMVLLFTILGLFLSKPELYAKFKPPGEYKLSGWQTCECCFITNIEKLFSGHRDIPAQYLNRKLFWCFNNVDDAKHFCGDDYAKTAPMDNILKSSHDAALGLINTVTEAIK
;
A
#
# COMPACT_ATOMS: atom_id res chain seq x y z
N MET A 1 -2.67 -18.31 -9.10
CA MET A 1 -2.67 -17.02 -8.37
C MET A 1 -3.81 -16.17 -8.91
N MET A 2 -4.84 -15.91 -8.09
CA MET A 2 -6.12 -15.29 -8.48
C MET A 2 -5.94 -13.97 -9.27
N TYR A 3 -5.02 -13.10 -8.83
CA TYR A 3 -4.70 -11.85 -9.52
C TYR A 3 -4.32 -12.01 -11.00
N LYS A 4 -3.51 -13.03 -11.34
CA LYS A 4 -3.04 -13.22 -12.73
C LYS A 4 -4.21 -13.47 -13.68
N GLN A 5 -5.26 -14.15 -13.22
CA GLN A 5 -6.44 -14.47 -14.04
C GLN A 5 -7.35 -13.24 -14.24
N ASP A 6 -7.55 -12.43 -13.19
CA ASP A 6 -8.51 -11.32 -13.23
C ASP A 6 -7.89 -9.97 -13.63
N TRP A 7 -6.70 -9.67 -13.11
CA TRP A 7 -5.96 -8.43 -13.36
C TRP A 7 -5.01 -8.52 -14.55
N GLY A 8 -4.66 -9.73 -14.96
CA GLY A 8 -3.70 -9.98 -16.03
C GLY A 8 -2.24 -9.87 -15.57
N PHE A 9 -1.33 -10.32 -16.42
CA PHE A 9 0.10 -10.43 -16.10
C PHE A 9 0.75 -9.07 -15.79
N MET A 10 0.61 -8.08 -16.69
CA MET A 10 1.30 -6.80 -16.55
C MET A 10 0.89 -6.02 -15.29
N ARG A 11 -0.40 -6.02 -14.94
CA ARG A 11 -0.90 -5.35 -13.73
C ARG A 11 -0.38 -6.03 -12.46
N THR A 12 -0.31 -7.35 -12.46
CA THR A 12 0.20 -8.15 -11.33
C THR A 12 1.72 -8.04 -11.20
N MET A 13 2.44 -7.99 -12.33
CA MET A 13 3.89 -7.77 -12.34
C MET A 13 4.23 -6.37 -11.80
N GLY A 14 3.55 -5.33 -12.28
CA GLY A 14 3.71 -3.97 -11.77
C GLY A 14 3.40 -3.88 -10.27
N LEU A 15 2.36 -4.57 -9.81
CA LEU A 15 2.03 -4.66 -8.39
C LEU A 15 3.20 -5.21 -7.58
N PHE A 16 3.75 -6.36 -8.01
CA PHE A 16 4.82 -7.04 -7.29
C PHE A 16 6.10 -6.18 -7.24
N LEU A 17 6.49 -5.58 -8.37
CA LEU A 17 7.70 -4.75 -8.44
C LEU A 17 7.56 -3.46 -7.63
N ILE A 18 6.46 -2.73 -7.80
CA ILE A 18 6.25 -1.43 -7.14
C ILE A 18 6.11 -1.61 -5.63
N SER A 19 5.36 -2.61 -5.17
CA SER A 19 5.26 -2.90 -3.74
C SER A 19 6.56 -3.43 -3.15
N GLY A 20 7.32 -4.23 -3.89
CA GLY A 20 8.65 -4.69 -3.47
C GLY A 20 9.61 -3.52 -3.28
N ILE A 21 9.73 -2.63 -4.27
CA ILE A 21 10.60 -1.45 -4.19
C ILE A 21 10.13 -0.52 -3.07
N GLY A 22 8.83 -0.17 -3.04
CA GLY A 22 8.27 0.74 -2.04
C GLY A 22 8.36 0.20 -0.61
N GLY A 23 8.18 -1.11 -0.42
CA GLY A 23 8.39 -1.78 0.86
C GLY A 23 9.82 -1.70 1.35
N ASN A 24 10.79 -2.15 0.53
CA ASN A 24 12.20 -2.08 0.90
C ASN A 24 12.67 -0.62 1.14
N LEU A 25 12.15 0.34 0.38
CA LEU A 25 12.44 1.76 0.57
C LEU A 25 11.92 2.28 1.92
N THR A 26 10.72 1.85 2.32
CA THR A 26 10.12 2.21 3.61
C THR A 26 10.90 1.60 4.78
N GLY A 27 11.28 0.33 4.66
CA GLY A 27 12.14 -0.36 5.62
C GLY A 27 13.47 0.34 5.81
N ALA A 28 14.17 0.65 4.72
CA ALA A 28 15.48 1.31 4.74
C ALA A 28 15.43 2.71 5.39
N VAL A 29 14.33 3.46 5.24
CA VAL A 29 14.17 4.80 5.85
C VAL A 29 13.79 4.71 7.33
N LEU A 30 12.90 3.78 7.72
CA LEU A 30 12.32 3.76 9.07
C LEU A 30 13.06 2.83 10.04
N SER A 31 13.78 1.82 9.53
CA SER A 31 14.57 0.86 10.31
C SER A 31 15.98 0.71 9.72
N PRO A 32 16.84 1.74 9.85
CA PRO A 32 18.16 1.73 9.21
C PRO A 32 19.12 0.68 9.78
N CYS A 33 18.89 0.22 11.02
CA CYS A 33 19.67 -0.84 11.69
C CYS A 33 19.19 -2.25 11.40
N GLY A 34 17.91 -2.39 11.07
CA GLY A 34 17.22 -3.66 10.85
C GLY A 34 17.16 -4.00 9.37
N LEU A 35 18.19 -3.63 8.60
CA LEU A 35 18.23 -3.80 7.14
C LEU A 35 18.08 -5.28 6.77
N THR A 36 16.86 -5.65 6.38
CA THR A 36 16.56 -6.95 5.79
C THR A 36 16.08 -6.72 4.36
N VAL A 37 16.71 -7.38 3.40
CA VAL A 37 16.33 -7.31 2.00
C VAL A 37 15.59 -8.59 1.66
N GLY A 38 14.38 -8.48 1.15
CA GLY A 38 13.57 -9.65 0.86
C GLY A 38 12.41 -9.40 -0.09
N SER A 39 11.89 -10.50 -0.63
CA SER A 39 10.66 -10.52 -1.45
C SER A 39 9.39 -10.39 -0.61
N SER A 40 9.50 -10.45 0.72
CA SER A 40 8.39 -10.39 1.67
C SER A 40 7.62 -9.07 1.54
N GLY A 41 8.28 -7.93 1.33
CA GLY A 41 7.60 -6.64 1.06
C GLY A 41 6.63 -6.72 -0.14
N ALA A 42 7.04 -7.39 -1.22
CA ALA A 42 6.17 -7.60 -2.38
C ALA A 42 5.01 -8.57 -2.07
N MET A 43 5.22 -9.57 -1.21
CA MET A 43 4.13 -10.43 -0.72
C MET A 43 3.10 -9.64 0.09
N TYR A 44 3.54 -8.77 0.99
CA TYR A 44 2.63 -7.87 1.71
C TYR A 44 1.93 -6.87 0.78
N GLY A 45 2.56 -6.48 -0.32
CA GLY A 45 1.89 -5.74 -1.39
C GLY A 45 0.75 -6.49 -2.05
N LEU A 46 0.88 -7.80 -2.27
CA LEU A 46 -0.21 -8.64 -2.77
C LEU A 46 -1.35 -8.76 -1.75
N TYR A 47 -1.03 -8.77 -0.45
CA TYR A 47 -2.06 -8.73 0.60
C TYR A 47 -2.77 -7.36 0.64
N GLY A 48 -2.04 -6.25 0.53
CA GLY A 48 -2.61 -4.90 0.48
C GLY A 48 -3.48 -4.65 -0.76
N ALA A 49 -3.08 -5.16 -1.92
CA ALA A 49 -3.86 -5.11 -3.15
C ALA A 49 -5.18 -5.91 -3.11
N MET A 50 -5.36 -6.76 -2.10
CA MET A 50 -6.59 -7.55 -1.94
C MET A 50 -7.78 -6.67 -1.60
N ILE A 51 -7.54 -5.53 -0.94
CA ILE A 51 -8.57 -4.55 -0.60
C ILE A 51 -9.20 -3.94 -1.87
N PRO A 52 -8.45 -3.28 -2.77
CA PRO A 52 -9.00 -2.79 -4.03
C PRO A 52 -9.52 -3.91 -4.94
N TYR A 53 -8.92 -5.10 -4.90
CA TYR A 53 -9.42 -6.27 -5.62
C TYR A 53 -10.82 -6.70 -5.15
N CYS A 54 -11.02 -6.83 -3.84
CA CYS A 54 -12.32 -7.14 -3.26
C CYS A 54 -13.37 -6.08 -3.63
N ILE A 55 -12.99 -4.79 -3.67
CA ILE A 55 -13.90 -3.71 -4.10
C ILE A 55 -14.28 -3.87 -5.57
N GLU A 56 -13.30 -4.10 -6.45
CA GLU A 56 -13.48 -4.24 -7.89
C GLU A 56 -14.37 -5.45 -8.24
N TYR A 57 -14.18 -6.58 -7.55
CA TYR A 57 -14.87 -7.85 -7.83
C TYR A 57 -15.90 -8.26 -6.78
N TRP A 58 -16.35 -7.33 -5.92
CA TRP A 58 -17.23 -7.62 -4.78
C TRP A 58 -18.48 -8.43 -5.15
N ASN A 59 -19.06 -8.14 -6.31
CA ASN A 59 -20.29 -8.80 -6.78
C ASN A 59 -20.02 -10.15 -7.49
N THR A 60 -18.79 -10.37 -7.94
CA THR A 60 -18.36 -11.59 -8.66
C THR A 60 -17.87 -12.65 -7.70
N ILE A 61 -17.15 -12.24 -6.66
CA ILE A 61 -16.62 -13.15 -5.64
C ILE A 61 -17.80 -13.81 -4.88
N PRO A 62 -17.79 -15.13 -4.66
CA PRO A 62 -18.85 -15.81 -3.92
C PRO A 62 -18.97 -15.37 -2.46
N ARG A 63 -17.84 -15.18 -1.77
CA ARG A 63 -17.76 -14.82 -0.34
C ARG A 63 -16.75 -13.68 -0.10
N PRO A 64 -17.02 -12.45 -0.56
CA PRO A 64 -16.07 -11.34 -0.50
C PRO A 64 -15.68 -10.94 0.93
N VAL A 65 -16.65 -11.00 1.86
CA VAL A 65 -16.44 -10.64 3.27
C VAL A 65 -15.51 -11.61 3.96
N PHE A 66 -15.68 -12.92 3.72
CA PHE A 66 -14.79 -13.93 4.28
C PHE A 66 -13.36 -13.73 3.76
N LEU A 67 -13.21 -13.49 2.45
CA LEU A 67 -11.91 -13.22 1.85
C LEU A 67 -11.25 -11.96 2.43
N PHE A 68 -12.02 -10.90 2.64
CA PHE A 68 -11.57 -9.66 3.26
C PHE A 68 -11.14 -9.89 4.72
N CYS A 69 -11.99 -10.50 5.55
CA CYS A 69 -11.66 -10.81 6.95
C CYS A 69 -10.44 -11.74 7.04
N TYR A 70 -10.36 -12.76 6.21
CA TYR A 70 -9.20 -13.67 6.16
C TYR A 70 -7.90 -12.92 5.80
N ASN A 71 -7.96 -12.01 4.84
CA ASN A 71 -6.82 -11.17 4.47
C ASN A 71 -6.38 -10.26 5.62
N ILE A 72 -7.32 -9.61 6.32
CA ILE A 72 -7.02 -8.76 7.49
C ILE A 72 -6.41 -9.58 8.63
N ILE A 73 -6.97 -10.76 8.95
CA ILE A 73 -6.42 -11.66 9.97
C ILE A 73 -5.01 -12.11 9.59
N THR A 74 -4.79 -12.46 8.32
CA THR A 74 -3.46 -12.85 7.82
C THR A 74 -2.45 -11.71 7.95
N LEU A 75 -2.84 -10.47 7.64
CA LEU A 75 -2.00 -9.29 7.84
C LEU A 75 -1.67 -9.07 9.32
N ILE A 76 -2.65 -9.19 10.21
CA ILE A 76 -2.43 -9.03 11.66
C ILE A 76 -1.45 -10.09 12.17
N ILE A 77 -1.68 -11.36 11.84
CA ILE A 77 -0.77 -12.45 12.23
C ILE A 77 0.62 -12.21 11.63
N GLY A 78 0.70 -11.78 10.38
CA GLY A 78 1.95 -11.46 9.72
C GLY A 78 2.76 -10.36 10.43
N PHE A 79 2.12 -9.27 10.81
CA PHE A 79 2.76 -8.19 11.57
C PHE A 79 3.15 -8.61 12.99
N LEU A 80 2.35 -9.48 13.63
CA LEU A 80 2.73 -10.09 14.92
C LEU A 80 3.95 -11.00 14.77
N MET A 81 4.03 -11.78 13.69
CA MET A 81 5.22 -12.58 13.37
C MET A 81 6.43 -11.71 13.07
N GLY A 82 6.25 -10.51 12.53
CA GLY A 82 7.35 -9.58 12.30
C GLY A 82 7.93 -8.92 13.55
N LEU A 83 7.35 -9.19 14.73
CA LEU A 83 8.01 -8.92 16.02
C LEU A 83 9.20 -9.86 16.27
N ALA A 84 9.33 -10.94 15.50
CA ALA A 84 10.48 -11.83 15.53
C ALA A 84 11.76 -11.09 15.08
N PRO A 85 12.94 -11.54 15.55
CA PRO A 85 14.22 -11.00 15.08
C PRO A 85 14.39 -11.25 13.58
N ASN A 86 15.10 -10.34 12.90
CA ASN A 86 15.41 -10.41 11.46
C ASN A 86 14.20 -10.33 10.52
N VAL A 87 13.06 -9.82 10.98
CA VAL A 87 11.92 -9.47 10.13
C VAL A 87 11.77 -7.96 10.16
N ASP A 88 11.48 -7.29 9.05
CA ASP A 88 11.25 -5.85 9.01
C ASP A 88 9.76 -5.54 8.82
N ASN A 89 9.09 -5.08 9.89
CA ASN A 89 7.68 -4.72 9.81
C ASN A 89 7.44 -3.44 9.00
N TYR A 90 8.39 -2.50 8.98
CA TYR A 90 8.27 -1.30 8.17
C TYR A 90 8.32 -1.63 6.67
N CYS A 91 9.14 -2.61 6.28
CA CYS A 91 9.13 -3.15 4.92
C CYS A 91 7.78 -3.79 4.56
N HIS A 92 7.18 -4.56 5.48
CA HIS A 92 5.87 -5.19 5.27
C HIS A 92 4.74 -4.16 5.19
N ILE A 93 4.74 -3.15 6.07
CA ILE A 93 3.77 -2.05 6.08
C ILE A 93 3.90 -1.25 4.77
N GLY A 94 5.12 -0.85 4.40
CA GLY A 94 5.39 -0.15 3.15
C GLY A 94 4.91 -0.95 1.95
N GLY A 95 5.26 -2.24 1.88
CA GLY A 95 4.80 -3.14 0.83
C GLY A 95 3.28 -3.18 0.71
N CYS A 96 2.57 -3.35 1.83
CA CYS A 96 1.12 -3.34 1.91
C CYS A 96 0.51 -2.02 1.40
N VAL A 97 1.05 -0.88 1.84
CA VAL A 97 0.58 0.46 1.43
C VAL A 97 0.80 0.69 -0.07
N PHE A 98 2.01 0.46 -0.58
CA PHE A 98 2.31 0.63 -2.00
C PHE A 98 1.51 -0.33 -2.88
N GLY A 99 1.29 -1.57 -2.43
CA GLY A 99 0.44 -2.53 -3.12
C GLY A 99 -1.03 -2.12 -3.17
N MET A 100 -1.55 -1.57 -2.07
CA MET A 100 -2.90 -1.01 -2.01
C MET A 100 -3.05 0.20 -2.95
N LEU A 101 -2.08 1.12 -2.93
CA LEU A 101 -2.07 2.31 -3.80
C LEU A 101 -1.98 1.92 -5.29
N TRP A 102 -1.14 0.94 -5.64
CA TRP A 102 -1.11 0.43 -7.01
C TRP A 102 -2.44 -0.20 -7.42
N GLY A 103 -3.07 -0.96 -6.51
CA GLY A 103 -4.37 -1.57 -6.74
C GLY A 103 -5.47 -0.56 -7.03
N PHE A 104 -5.51 0.55 -6.28
CA PHE A 104 -6.45 1.67 -6.52
C PHE A 104 -6.09 2.50 -7.76
N ALA A 105 -4.80 2.77 -8.02
CA ALA A 105 -4.33 3.47 -9.21
C ALA A 105 -4.73 2.73 -10.51
N THR A 106 -4.85 1.41 -10.45
CA THR A 106 -5.16 0.54 -11.59
C THR A 106 -6.60 0.01 -11.61
N ILE A 107 -7.46 0.43 -10.67
CA ILE A 107 -8.81 -0.15 -10.47
C ILE A 107 -9.73 0.06 -11.67
N LYS A 108 -10.32 -1.00 -12.24
CA LYS A 108 -11.19 -0.85 -13.44
C LYS A 108 -12.55 -0.26 -13.12
N SER A 109 -13.16 -0.63 -11.99
CA SER A 109 -14.41 -0.02 -11.54
C SER A 109 -14.60 -0.07 -10.03
N VAL A 110 -15.23 0.97 -9.50
CA VAL A 110 -15.60 1.08 -8.07
C VAL A 110 -17.13 0.90 -7.92
N SER A 111 -17.84 0.46 -8.95
CA SER A 111 -19.32 0.44 -9.01
C SER A 111 -19.98 -0.39 -7.91
N SER A 112 -19.25 -1.30 -7.27
CA SER A 112 -19.70 -2.04 -6.09
C SER A 112 -20.09 -1.11 -4.93
N CYS A 113 -19.38 0.01 -4.75
CA CYS A 113 -19.67 0.97 -3.67
C CYS A 113 -20.98 1.74 -3.90
N ASP A 114 -21.38 1.96 -5.16
CA ASP A 114 -22.55 2.78 -5.50
C ASP A 114 -23.88 2.04 -5.29
N LYS A 115 -23.87 0.70 -5.35
CA LYS A 115 -25.11 -0.09 -5.40
C LYS A 115 -25.63 -0.49 -4.01
N CYS A 116 -24.96 -0.10 -2.92
CA CYS A 116 -25.16 -0.61 -1.56
C CYS A 116 -25.18 -2.16 -1.46
N THR A 117 -24.73 -2.88 -2.50
CA THR A 117 -24.66 -4.35 -2.48
C THR A 117 -23.52 -4.82 -1.60
N ILE A 118 -22.54 -3.96 -1.30
CA ILE A 118 -21.50 -4.22 -0.30
C ILE A 118 -22.15 -4.48 1.05
N VAL A 119 -22.92 -3.53 1.57
CA VAL A 119 -23.58 -3.63 2.88
C VAL A 119 -24.51 -4.84 2.92
N GLU A 120 -25.36 -5.02 1.90
CA GLU A 120 -26.34 -6.11 1.88
C GLU A 120 -25.68 -7.50 1.85
N ARG A 121 -24.63 -7.69 1.04
CA ARG A 121 -23.86 -8.95 1.04
C ARG A 121 -23.04 -9.12 2.33
N SER A 122 -22.52 -8.03 2.90
CA SER A 122 -21.81 -8.06 4.18
C SER A 122 -22.70 -8.58 5.30
N LEU A 123 -23.91 -8.06 5.42
CA LEU A 123 -24.88 -8.49 6.42
C LEU A 123 -25.28 -9.97 6.29
N LEU A 124 -25.27 -10.53 5.08
CA LEU A 124 -25.55 -11.95 4.85
C LEU A 124 -24.34 -12.88 5.00
N CYS A 125 -23.15 -12.36 5.27
CA CYS A 125 -21.98 -13.19 5.53
C CYS A 125 -22.25 -14.11 6.74
N PRO A 126 -21.81 -15.38 6.73
CA PRO A 126 -21.95 -16.27 7.90
C PRO A 126 -21.54 -15.61 9.23
N LEU A 127 -20.50 -14.76 9.20
CA LEU A 127 -19.98 -14.02 10.36
C LEU A 127 -20.98 -13.03 10.98
N ILE A 128 -21.83 -12.40 10.17
CA ILE A 128 -22.75 -11.34 10.62
C ILE A 128 -24.20 -11.85 10.62
N SER A 129 -24.50 -12.80 9.74
CA SER A 129 -25.85 -13.31 9.51
C SER A 129 -26.44 -13.96 10.76
N TRP A 130 -25.65 -14.53 11.67
CA TRP A 130 -26.19 -15.15 12.89
C TRP A 130 -27.00 -14.17 13.74
N ALA A 131 -26.63 -12.89 13.77
CA ALA A 131 -27.30 -11.82 14.51
C ALA A 131 -28.56 -11.27 13.83
N LEU A 132 -28.89 -11.70 12.61
CA LEU A 132 -30.01 -11.16 11.83
C LEU A 132 -31.26 -12.05 11.90
N PRO A 133 -32.47 -11.48 12.12
CA PRO A 133 -33.72 -12.22 12.05
C PRO A 133 -33.95 -12.86 10.66
N GLN A 134 -34.62 -14.01 10.61
CA GLN A 134 -34.84 -14.75 9.35
C GLN A 134 -35.61 -13.94 8.29
N LYS A 135 -36.57 -13.11 8.71
CA LYS A 135 -37.31 -12.21 7.81
C LYS A 135 -36.39 -11.21 7.10
N TRP A 136 -35.41 -10.65 7.83
CA TRP A 136 -34.43 -9.72 7.27
C TRP A 136 -33.46 -10.42 6.33
N LYS A 137 -33.02 -11.65 6.66
CA LYS A 137 -32.19 -12.47 5.77
C LYS A 137 -32.86 -12.74 4.42
N ALA A 138 -34.13 -13.16 4.45
CA ALA A 138 -34.92 -13.39 3.24
C ALA A 138 -35.06 -12.10 2.40
N LYS A 139 -35.39 -10.97 3.05
CA LYS A 139 -35.49 -9.66 2.39
C LYS A 139 -34.16 -9.24 1.74
N LEU A 140 -33.04 -9.36 2.44
CA LEU A 140 -31.71 -9.03 1.91
C LEU A 140 -31.32 -9.92 0.73
N ARG A 141 -31.56 -11.25 0.81
CA ARG A 141 -31.30 -12.18 -0.31
C ARG A 141 -32.08 -11.77 -1.56
N LEU A 142 -33.35 -11.43 -1.38
CA LEU A 142 -34.22 -10.99 -2.45
C LEU A 142 -33.71 -9.69 -3.10
N ILE A 143 -33.35 -8.68 -2.30
CA ILE A 143 -32.79 -7.41 -2.80
C ILE A 143 -31.50 -7.65 -3.61
N ILE A 144 -30.62 -8.52 -3.14
CA ILE A 144 -29.36 -8.84 -3.83
C ILE A 144 -29.63 -9.53 -5.17
N VAL A 145 -30.56 -10.50 -5.22
CA VAL A 145 -30.95 -11.17 -6.47
C VAL A 145 -31.49 -10.16 -7.47
N PHE A 146 -32.40 -9.27 -7.04
CA PHE A 146 -32.94 -8.23 -7.92
C PHE A 146 -31.88 -7.24 -8.41
N LYS A 147 -30.93 -6.84 -7.56
CA LYS A 147 -29.82 -5.96 -7.95
C LYS A 147 -28.83 -6.65 -8.87
N LYS A 148 -28.56 -7.93 -8.67
CA LYS A 148 -27.69 -8.75 -9.54
C LYS A 148 -28.33 -8.93 -10.91
N ASP A 149 -29.58 -9.36 -10.95
CA ASP A 149 -30.33 -9.57 -12.19
C ASP A 149 -30.46 -8.26 -13.01
N ARG A 150 -30.70 -7.12 -12.35
CA ARG A 150 -30.63 -5.79 -13.01
C ARG A 150 -29.24 -5.52 -13.60
N GLY A 151 -28.17 -5.91 -12.91
CA GLY A 151 -26.79 -5.79 -13.39
C GLY A 151 -26.48 -6.69 -14.59
N ASP A 152 -26.92 -7.95 -14.56
CA ASP A 152 -26.69 -8.94 -15.62
C ASP A 152 -27.45 -8.56 -16.90
N ARG A 153 -28.71 -8.10 -16.77
CA ARG A 153 -29.50 -7.56 -17.89
C ARG A 153 -28.82 -6.35 -18.54
N ASN A 154 -28.17 -5.48 -17.76
CA ASN A 154 -27.42 -4.35 -18.31
C ASN A 154 -26.13 -4.79 -19.02
N ARG A 155 -25.44 -5.81 -18.50
CA ARG A 155 -24.22 -6.36 -19.11
C ARG A 155 -24.48 -7.10 -20.43
N GLN A 156 -25.59 -7.84 -20.51
CA GLN A 156 -26.02 -8.49 -21.76
C GLN A 156 -26.35 -7.48 -22.85
N LYS A 157 -27.01 -6.36 -22.49
CA LYS A 157 -27.28 -5.25 -23.43
C LYS A 157 -25.98 -4.63 -23.98
N ASP A 158 -24.98 -4.43 -23.11
CA ASP A 158 -23.67 -3.91 -23.52
C ASP A 158 -22.93 -4.84 -24.49
N MET A 159 -22.95 -6.15 -24.25
CA MET A 159 -22.29 -7.11 -25.13
C MET A 159 -22.99 -7.23 -26.49
N ALA A 160 -24.32 -7.25 -26.50
CA ALA A 160 -25.10 -7.22 -27.73
C ALA A 160 -24.83 -5.95 -28.55
N GLN A 161 -24.64 -4.81 -27.89
CA GLN A 161 -24.27 -3.56 -28.55
C GLN A 161 -22.87 -3.60 -29.17
N LYS A 162 -21.86 -4.12 -28.46
CA LYS A 162 -20.50 -4.28 -29.02
C LYS A 162 -20.49 -5.18 -30.24
N HIS A 163 -21.25 -6.28 -30.19
CA HIS A 163 -21.39 -7.22 -31.31
C HIS A 163 -22.11 -6.57 -32.50
N ALA A 164 -23.14 -5.74 -32.26
CA ALA A 164 -23.83 -5.01 -33.33
C ALA A 164 -22.93 -3.95 -34.01
N VAL A 165 -22.09 -3.26 -33.24
CA VAL A 165 -21.12 -2.28 -33.79
C VAL A 165 -20.01 -2.98 -34.57
N GLN A 166 -19.50 -4.12 -34.08
CA GLN A 166 -18.52 -4.93 -34.82
C GLN A 166 -19.06 -5.47 -36.15
N ASN A 167 -20.38 -5.68 -36.24
CA ASN A 167 -21.06 -6.13 -37.47
C ASN A 167 -21.53 -4.97 -38.38
N GLY A 168 -21.02 -3.74 -38.22
CA GLY A 168 -21.23 -2.64 -39.17
C GLY A 168 -22.61 -1.97 -39.11
N VAL A 169 -23.36 -2.11 -38.01
CA VAL A 169 -24.69 -1.50 -37.87
C VAL A 169 -24.59 0.03 -37.74
N THR A 170 -25.33 0.77 -38.57
CA THR A 170 -25.28 2.24 -38.65
C THR A 170 -25.83 2.95 -37.40
N PRO A 171 -25.25 4.10 -36.99
CA PRO A 171 -25.61 4.83 -35.76
C PRO A 171 -27.10 5.22 -35.66
N ARG A 172 -27.76 5.48 -36.80
CA ARG A 172 -29.19 5.84 -36.87
C ARG A 172 -30.13 4.68 -36.51
N ARG A 173 -29.81 3.44 -36.92
CA ARG A 173 -30.57 2.24 -36.53
C ARG A 173 -30.36 1.92 -35.05
N ILE A 174 -29.14 2.13 -34.55
CA ILE A 174 -28.83 2.02 -33.12
C ILE A 174 -29.67 3.03 -32.33
N ALA A 175 -29.81 4.28 -32.79
CA ALA A 175 -30.64 5.30 -32.14
C ALA A 175 -32.15 4.95 -32.10
N LEU A 176 -32.68 4.30 -33.14
CA LEU A 176 -34.07 3.81 -33.16
C LEU A 176 -34.30 2.63 -32.21
N ILE A 177 -33.35 1.69 -32.12
CA ILE A 177 -33.38 0.59 -31.13
C ILE A 177 -33.25 1.15 -29.71
N LYS A 178 -32.41 2.19 -29.53
CA LYS A 178 -32.18 2.91 -28.27
C LYS A 178 -33.48 3.51 -27.72
N LYS A 179 -34.30 4.15 -28.58
CA LYS A 179 -35.60 4.74 -28.22
C LYS A 179 -36.63 3.73 -27.72
N LYS A 180 -36.48 2.43 -28.07
CA LYS A 180 -37.36 1.34 -27.61
C LYS A 180 -36.93 0.72 -26.27
N PHE A 181 -35.72 0.99 -25.79
CA PHE A 181 -35.14 0.37 -24.57
C PHE A 181 -34.71 1.38 -23.50
N GLU A 182 -35.10 2.64 -23.65
CA GLU A 182 -34.74 3.72 -22.74
C GLU A 182 -35.38 3.57 -21.35
N ARG A 183 -34.61 2.98 -20.43
CA ARG A 183 -34.39 3.46 -19.05
C ARG A 183 -33.10 2.84 -18.51
N GLN A 184 -31.98 3.50 -18.87
CA GLN A 184 -30.64 3.55 -18.24
C GLN A 184 -29.90 2.21 -18.04
N GLY A 185 -28.77 1.88 -18.67
CA GLY A 185 -27.82 2.62 -19.50
C GLY A 185 -26.43 1.98 -19.30
N ALA A 186 -25.76 1.65 -20.41
CA ALA A 186 -24.31 1.59 -20.58
C ALA A 186 -24.09 1.72 -22.11
N PRO A 187 -23.09 2.50 -22.61
CA PRO A 187 -21.64 2.17 -22.64
C PRO A 187 -20.77 3.47 -22.71
N PRO A 188 -19.62 3.60 -23.43
CA PRO A 188 -18.33 2.87 -23.49
C PRO A 188 -17.20 3.61 -22.71
N CYS A 189 -16.00 3.01 -22.53
CA CYS A 189 -14.65 3.58 -22.26
C CYS A 189 -14.43 5.00 -21.65
N ARG A 190 -15.38 5.59 -20.92
CA ARG A 190 -15.27 6.87 -20.23
C ARG A 190 -15.41 6.58 -18.75
N MET A 191 -14.26 6.48 -18.07
CA MET A 191 -14.25 6.27 -16.62
C MET A 191 -15.04 7.38 -15.96
N ARG A 192 -15.88 7.04 -14.98
CA ARG A 192 -16.63 8.05 -14.23
C ARG A 192 -15.64 8.95 -13.49
N LEU A 193 -15.99 10.21 -13.27
CA LEU A 193 -15.14 11.16 -12.52
C LEU A 193 -14.64 10.56 -11.20
N ARG A 194 -15.49 9.77 -10.50
CA ARG A 194 -15.11 9.05 -9.28
C ARG A 194 -13.96 8.08 -9.47
N GLU A 195 -13.98 7.27 -10.54
CA GLU A 195 -12.93 6.30 -10.82
C GLU A 195 -11.62 7.03 -11.14
N TRP A 196 -11.69 8.16 -11.86
CA TRP A 196 -10.54 9.04 -12.06
C TRP A 196 -10.02 9.63 -10.75
N ILE A 197 -10.90 10.08 -9.84
CA ILE A 197 -10.50 10.58 -8.52
C ILE A 197 -9.69 9.52 -7.79
N PHE A 198 -10.22 8.31 -7.59
CA PHE A 198 -9.49 7.24 -6.89
C PHE A 198 -8.16 6.89 -7.55
N ARG A 199 -8.09 6.88 -8.89
CA ARG A 199 -6.85 6.57 -9.60
C ARG A 199 -5.81 7.67 -9.47
N ILE A 200 -6.22 8.92 -9.71
CA ILE A 200 -5.32 10.07 -9.65
C ILE A 200 -4.84 10.30 -8.22
N THR A 201 -5.74 10.30 -7.23
CA THR A 201 -5.33 10.51 -5.84
C THR A 201 -4.37 9.43 -5.37
N SER A 202 -4.65 8.17 -5.70
CA SER A 202 -3.78 7.06 -5.35
C SER A 202 -2.43 7.10 -6.06
N LEU A 203 -2.41 7.49 -7.35
CA LEU A 203 -1.16 7.63 -8.11
C LEU A 203 -0.31 8.80 -7.58
N LEU A 204 -0.93 9.96 -7.33
CA LEU A 204 -0.25 11.12 -6.75
C LEU A 204 0.32 10.80 -5.38
N MET A 205 -0.46 10.14 -4.51
CA MET A 205 0.01 9.71 -3.19
C MET A 205 1.18 8.73 -3.29
N MET A 206 1.11 7.78 -4.22
CA MET A 206 2.19 6.81 -4.43
C MET A 206 3.49 7.48 -4.91
N VAL A 207 3.39 8.40 -5.88
CA VAL A 207 4.53 9.17 -6.38
C VAL A 207 5.11 10.03 -5.26
N LEU A 208 4.26 10.71 -4.49
CA LEU A 208 4.68 11.52 -3.34
C LEU A 208 5.46 10.68 -2.33
N LEU A 209 4.95 9.51 -1.94
CA LEU A 209 5.64 8.61 -1.02
C LEU A 209 7.00 8.14 -1.58
N PHE A 210 7.08 7.74 -2.85
CA PHE A 210 8.36 7.39 -3.47
C PHE A 210 9.35 8.55 -3.45
N THR A 211 8.90 9.75 -3.78
CA THR A 211 9.75 10.94 -3.80
C THR A 211 10.25 11.29 -2.39
N ILE A 212 9.38 11.29 -1.38
CA ILE A 212 9.76 11.61 0.01
C ILE A 212 10.76 10.58 0.53
N LEU A 213 10.45 9.29 0.43
CA LEU A 213 11.34 8.23 0.90
C LEU A 213 12.67 8.21 0.14
N GLY A 214 12.63 8.47 -1.17
CA GLY A 214 13.81 8.58 -2.01
C GLY A 214 14.68 9.78 -1.64
N LEU A 215 14.08 10.93 -1.29
CA LEU A 215 14.81 12.12 -0.83
C LEU A 215 15.49 11.86 0.52
N PHE A 216 14.82 11.18 1.45
CA PHE A 216 15.41 10.78 2.72
C PHE A 216 16.65 9.90 2.51
N LEU A 217 16.61 8.93 1.60
CA LEU A 217 17.78 8.09 1.30
C LEU A 217 18.87 8.80 0.49
N SER A 218 18.50 9.73 -0.39
CA SER A 218 19.46 10.40 -1.28
C SER A 218 20.17 11.59 -0.64
N LYS A 219 19.55 12.25 0.34
CA LYS A 219 20.09 13.43 1.03
C LYS A 219 20.38 13.11 2.50
N PRO A 220 21.61 12.78 2.87
CA PRO A 220 21.96 12.42 4.25
C PRO A 220 21.74 13.58 5.24
N GLU A 221 21.86 14.84 4.79
CA GLU A 221 21.57 16.02 5.64
C GLU A 221 20.09 16.09 6.05
N LEU A 222 19.18 15.68 5.15
CA LEU A 222 17.75 15.63 5.44
C LEU A 222 17.43 14.50 6.41
N TYR A 223 18.06 13.34 6.19
CA TYR A 223 17.89 12.17 7.04
C TYR A 223 18.50 12.35 8.42
N ALA A 224 19.61 13.08 8.55
CA ALA A 224 20.24 13.38 9.84
C ALA A 224 19.32 14.17 10.79
N LYS A 225 18.39 14.97 10.26
CA LYS A 225 17.35 15.65 11.04
C LYS A 225 16.19 14.72 11.42
N PHE A 226 16.01 13.63 10.69
CA PHE A 226 14.93 12.68 10.88
C PHE A 226 15.36 11.60 11.89
N LYS A 227 14.68 11.57 13.03
CA LYS A 227 14.88 10.50 14.01
C LYS A 227 13.96 9.33 13.69
N PRO A 228 14.49 8.15 13.30
CA PRO A 228 13.64 7.00 13.04
C PRO A 228 12.91 6.60 14.34
N PRO A 229 11.61 6.25 14.28
CA PRO A 229 10.80 5.97 15.45
C PRO A 229 11.26 4.75 16.26
N GLY A 230 12.15 3.91 15.70
CA GLY A 230 12.53 2.62 16.27
C GLY A 230 11.48 1.55 15.96
N GLU A 231 11.81 0.29 16.27
CA GLU A 231 10.94 -0.85 15.99
C GLU A 231 10.73 -1.69 17.25
N TYR A 232 9.48 -2.07 17.51
CA TYR A 232 9.17 -2.98 18.60
C TYR A 232 9.39 -4.43 18.17
N LYS A 233 10.26 -5.15 18.89
CA LYS A 233 10.54 -6.58 18.73
C LYS A 233 10.23 -7.33 20.01
N LEU A 234 10.17 -8.66 19.93
CA LEU A 234 10.06 -9.53 21.11
C LEU A 234 11.23 -9.35 22.09
N SER A 235 12.39 -8.91 21.61
CA SER A 235 13.58 -8.56 22.42
C SER A 235 13.47 -7.18 23.11
N GLY A 236 12.40 -6.42 22.85
CA GLY A 236 12.21 -5.07 23.35
C GLY A 236 12.17 -4.02 22.24
N TRP A 237 12.20 -2.75 22.64
CA TRP A 237 12.20 -1.62 21.72
C TRP A 237 13.61 -1.42 21.16
N GLN A 238 13.79 -1.62 19.86
CA GLN A 238 15.07 -1.42 19.18
C GLN A 238 15.11 -0.02 18.57
N THR A 239 16.11 0.76 18.96
CA THR A 239 16.38 2.09 18.38
C THR A 239 17.71 2.09 17.66
N CYS A 240 17.85 3.07 16.78
CA CYS A 240 19.03 3.27 15.95
C CYS A 240 19.70 4.56 16.29
N GLU A 241 21.02 4.47 16.39
CA GLU A 241 21.87 5.59 16.73
C GLU A 241 22.63 6.03 15.48
N CYS A 242 22.19 7.14 14.88
CA CYS A 242 22.69 7.62 13.59
C CYS A 242 23.52 8.89 13.71
N CYS A 243 24.66 8.94 13.02
CA CYS A 243 25.59 10.06 13.07
C CYS A 243 26.48 10.15 11.81
N PHE A 244 27.12 11.31 11.63
CA PHE A 244 28.21 11.46 10.66
C PHE A 244 29.50 10.92 11.26
N ILE A 245 30.16 10.02 10.54
CA ILE A 245 31.42 9.39 10.96
C ILE A 245 32.53 10.44 10.92
N THR A 246 33.19 10.64 12.06
CA THR A 246 34.32 11.57 12.21
C THR A 246 35.66 10.87 11.97
N ASN A 247 35.76 9.59 12.31
CA ASN A 247 36.98 8.79 12.19
C ASN A 247 36.89 7.73 11.07
N ILE A 248 36.96 8.16 9.80
CA ILE A 248 36.83 7.27 8.63
C ILE A 248 37.95 6.21 8.59
N GLU A 249 39.17 6.55 9.00
CA GLU A 249 40.33 5.64 8.98
C GLU A 249 40.13 4.40 9.87
N LYS A 250 39.38 4.53 10.98
CA LYS A 250 39.09 3.40 11.87
C LYS A 250 38.13 2.38 11.22
N LEU A 251 37.20 2.86 10.39
CA LEU A 251 36.21 2.03 9.70
C LEU A 251 36.88 1.06 8.71
N PHE A 252 38.01 1.45 8.12
CA PHE A 252 38.74 0.67 7.10
C PHE A 252 40.10 0.16 7.60
N SER A 253 40.29 0.05 8.92
CA SER A 253 41.56 -0.33 9.56
C SER A 253 42.16 -1.69 9.12
N GLY A 254 41.46 -2.47 8.28
CA GLY A 254 41.93 -3.72 7.65
C GLY A 254 41.95 -3.73 6.11
N HIS A 255 41.67 -2.63 5.41
CA HIS A 255 41.73 -2.55 3.94
C HIS A 255 42.71 -1.44 3.51
N ARG A 256 43.75 -1.82 2.76
CA ARG A 256 44.84 -0.92 2.36
C ARG A 256 44.44 0.12 1.30
N ASP A 257 43.32 -0.08 0.62
CA ASP A 257 42.83 0.82 -0.43
C ASP A 257 41.46 1.37 -0.03
N ILE A 258 41.44 2.54 0.63
CA ILE A 258 40.21 3.31 0.80
C ILE A 258 39.98 4.07 -0.51
N PRO A 259 38.88 3.81 -1.25
CA PRO A 259 38.62 4.55 -2.48
C PRO A 259 38.53 6.06 -2.18
N ALA A 260 39.30 6.88 -2.88
CA ALA A 260 39.42 8.34 -2.63
C ALA A 260 38.06 9.09 -2.62
N GLN A 261 37.03 8.49 -3.22
CA GLN A 261 35.63 8.96 -3.17
C GLN A 261 35.02 9.01 -1.75
N TYR A 262 35.56 8.26 -0.78
CA TYR A 262 35.06 8.21 0.60
C TYR A 262 35.83 9.11 1.57
N LEU A 263 37.10 9.46 1.28
CA LEU A 263 37.91 10.33 2.15
C LEU A 263 37.39 11.78 2.22
N ASN A 264 36.72 12.26 1.15
CA ASN A 264 36.25 13.65 1.04
C ASN A 264 34.74 13.82 1.31
N ARG A 265 34.02 12.76 1.67
CA ARG A 265 32.56 12.83 1.94
C ARG A 265 32.27 12.62 3.42
N LYS A 266 31.37 13.44 3.96
CA LYS A 266 30.74 13.19 5.26
C LYS A 266 29.89 11.93 5.14
N LEU A 267 30.39 10.80 5.63
CA LEU A 267 29.67 9.53 5.63
C LEU A 267 28.66 9.51 6.78
N PHE A 268 27.39 9.30 6.48
CA PHE A 268 26.33 9.15 7.46
C PHE A 268 26.01 7.67 7.66
N TRP A 269 25.94 7.21 8.90
CA TRP A 269 25.70 5.81 9.22
C TRP A 269 24.87 5.66 10.51
N CYS A 270 24.16 4.53 10.63
CA CYS A 270 23.36 4.17 11.80
C CYS A 270 23.89 2.89 12.45
N PHE A 271 23.99 2.90 13.77
CA PHE A 271 24.48 1.79 14.58
C PHE A 271 23.39 1.24 15.48
N ASN A 272 23.49 -0.05 15.79
CA ASN A 272 22.55 -0.78 16.63
C ASN A 272 22.88 -0.61 18.13
N ASN A 273 24.08 -0.10 18.43
CA ASN A 273 24.60 0.04 19.78
C ASN A 273 25.21 1.44 19.98
N VAL A 274 25.02 1.98 21.18
CA VAL A 274 25.52 3.31 21.57
C VAL A 274 27.04 3.33 21.63
N ASP A 275 27.66 2.24 22.08
CA ASP A 275 29.12 2.16 22.21
C ASP A 275 29.82 2.17 20.84
N ASP A 276 29.22 1.49 19.84
CA ASP A 276 29.70 1.54 18.46
C ASP A 276 29.55 2.95 17.89
N ALA A 277 28.40 3.59 18.13
CA ALA A 277 28.19 4.98 17.71
C ALA A 277 29.23 5.93 18.32
N LYS A 278 29.54 5.80 19.62
CA LYS A 278 30.61 6.57 20.29
C LYS A 278 31.98 6.30 19.68
N HIS A 279 32.29 5.04 19.37
CA HIS A 279 33.59 4.66 18.82
C HIS A 279 33.87 5.30 17.45
N PHE A 280 32.86 5.34 16.57
CA PHE A 280 33.01 5.83 15.19
C PHE A 280 32.68 7.32 15.01
N CYS A 281 31.75 7.86 15.80
CA CYS A 281 31.31 9.25 15.70
C CYS A 281 31.92 10.19 16.76
N GLY A 282 32.51 9.64 17.83
CA GLY A 282 33.11 10.40 18.93
C GLY A 282 32.15 10.68 20.09
N ASP A 283 32.71 11.16 21.21
CA ASP A 283 31.98 11.31 22.49
C ASP A 283 30.88 12.40 22.48
N ASP A 284 30.92 13.34 21.53
CA ASP A 284 29.90 14.39 21.40
C ASP A 284 28.52 13.84 20.97
N TYR A 285 28.47 12.59 20.50
CA TYR A 285 27.23 11.90 20.15
C TYR A 285 26.21 11.82 21.31
N ALA A 286 26.70 11.61 22.53
CA ALA A 286 25.86 11.47 23.73
C ALA A 286 25.13 12.77 24.14
N LYS A 287 25.57 13.94 23.66
CA LYS A 287 24.96 15.24 23.99
C LYS A 287 23.72 15.56 23.15
N THR A 288 23.55 14.87 22.02
CA THR A 288 22.41 15.04 21.08
C THR A 288 21.36 13.94 21.18
N ALA A 289 21.60 12.88 21.97
CA ALA A 289 20.65 11.81 22.19
C ALA A 289 19.65 12.18 23.30
N PRO A 290 18.33 12.28 23.02
CA PRO A 290 17.35 12.42 24.08
C PRO A 290 17.07 11.06 24.72
N MET A 291 17.39 10.96 26.01
CA MET A 291 16.77 10.04 26.96
C MET A 291 15.23 10.19 26.93
N ASP A 292 14.56 9.04 26.97
CA ASP A 292 13.23 8.77 27.52
C ASP A 292 12.09 9.75 27.19
N ASN A 293 11.19 9.36 26.30
CA ASN A 293 9.73 9.56 26.44
C ASN A 293 8.95 8.84 25.32
N ILE A 294 8.59 7.59 25.57
CA ILE A 294 7.93 6.65 24.63
C ILE A 294 6.52 7.12 24.18
N LEU A 295 5.87 8.03 24.91
CA LEU A 295 4.49 8.49 24.61
C LEU A 295 4.38 9.77 23.76
N LYS A 296 5.50 10.47 23.48
CA LYS A 296 5.52 11.66 22.58
C LYS A 296 5.88 11.33 21.11
N SER A 297 6.38 10.12 20.87
CA SER A 297 7.06 9.71 19.62
C SER A 297 6.18 9.73 18.35
N SER A 298 4.94 9.27 18.39
CA SER A 298 4.14 9.12 17.15
C SER A 298 3.65 10.44 16.57
N HIS A 299 3.28 11.41 17.41
CA HIS A 299 2.89 12.76 16.98
C HIS A 299 4.10 13.59 16.56
N ASP A 300 5.21 13.49 17.30
CA ASP A 300 6.44 14.20 16.99
C ASP A 300 7.17 13.62 15.77
N ALA A 301 7.07 12.31 15.51
CA ALA A 301 7.59 11.70 14.28
C ALA A 301 6.78 12.14 13.05
N ALA A 302 5.44 12.24 13.17
CA ALA A 302 4.60 12.73 12.08
C ALA A 302 4.82 14.23 11.82
N LEU A 303 4.90 15.06 12.86
CA LEU A 303 5.23 16.49 12.73
C LEU A 303 6.66 16.71 12.24
N GLY A 304 7.61 15.92 12.71
CA GLY A 304 8.99 15.93 12.25
C GLY A 304 9.08 15.59 10.76
N LEU A 305 8.34 14.56 10.30
CA LEU A 305 8.25 14.21 8.89
C LEU A 305 7.63 15.36 8.07
N ILE A 306 6.54 15.96 8.54
CA ILE A 306 5.86 17.08 7.86
C ILE A 306 6.77 18.31 7.78
N ASN A 307 7.42 18.70 8.88
CA ASN A 307 8.32 19.85 8.93
C ASN A 307 9.55 19.64 8.04
N THR A 308 10.12 18.44 8.07
CA THR A 308 11.28 18.07 7.25
C THR A 308 10.95 18.02 5.77
N VAL A 309 9.77 17.49 5.40
CA VAL A 309 9.26 17.54 4.02
C VAL A 309 8.99 18.98 3.59
N THR A 310 8.45 19.83 4.48
CA THR A 310 8.19 21.25 4.19
C THR A 310 9.48 22.05 3.99
N GLU A 311 10.54 21.75 4.76
CA GLU A 311 11.87 22.33 4.53
C GLU A 311 12.52 21.81 3.25
N ALA A 312 12.33 20.55 2.89
CA ALA A 312 12.89 19.98 1.65
C ALA A 312 12.21 20.50 0.37
N ILE A 313 10.99 21.02 0.49
CA ILE A 313 10.21 21.61 -0.62
C ILE A 313 10.53 23.11 -0.82
N LYS A 314 11.08 23.79 0.19
CA LYS A 314 11.57 25.17 0.10
C LYS A 314 12.98 25.23 -0.49
#